data_AF-A0A9W5IRY1-F1
#
_entry.id   AF-A0A9W5IRY1-F1
#
_cell.length_a   1.000
_cell.length_b   1.000
_cell.length_c   1.000
_cell.angle_alpha   90.00
_cell.angle_beta   90.00
_cell.angle_gamma   90.00
#
_symmetry.space_group_name_H-M   'P 1'
#
loop_
_entity.id
_entity.type
_entity.pdbx_description
1 polymer ?
#
loop_
_entity_poly.entity_id
_entity_poly.type
_entity_poly.pdbx_seq_one_letter_code
_entity_poly.pdbx_strand_id
1 'polypeptide(L)'
;MSAGVCRFFIETIWESIMNMNVKLIVPAVLAAVALTACSSGSKAKPEAKAAPTAQQQTQAQAQQAQAPVPNTLKVDSIDGTKEVHYKCGKDGKEPLSVMYGFKGNEVVAAQVKYKGQVTENLFRITDSSKDVNAFWGGNVAWIAEAATAANVDKVDGNMLTIRGTTEVNGKQEVVDQIATRFCALDKGAKAAAKPAAKKVKK
;
A
#
# COMPACT_ATOMS: atom_id res chain seq x y z
N MET A 1 -50.10 -11.12 19.74
CA MET A 1 -49.64 -11.25 18.35
C MET A 1 -48.32 -10.48 18.20
N SER A 2 -47.32 -11.16 17.62
CA SER A 2 -45.97 -10.73 17.22
C SER A 2 -45.01 -10.15 18.26
N ALA A 3 -44.35 -11.07 18.97
CA ALA A 3 -42.94 -10.98 19.33
C ALA A 3 -42.13 -11.71 18.25
N GLY A 4 -41.06 -11.10 17.73
CA GLY A 4 -40.17 -11.78 16.78
C GLY A 4 -39.21 -10.81 16.11
N VAL A 5 -37.95 -11.20 16.04
CA VAL A 5 -36.81 -10.48 15.42
C VAL A 5 -36.07 -9.50 16.35
N CYS A 6 -35.55 -10.02 17.47
CA CYS A 6 -34.37 -9.45 18.13
C CYS A 6 -33.54 -10.54 18.84
N ARG A 7 -33.47 -11.74 18.26
CA ARG A 7 -32.98 -12.95 18.95
C ARG A 7 -32.09 -13.86 18.12
N PHE A 8 -31.19 -13.31 17.30
CA PHE A 8 -30.29 -14.17 16.50
C PHE A 8 -28.83 -13.71 16.30
N PHE A 9 -28.31 -12.75 17.08
CA PHE A 9 -26.90 -12.37 16.93
C PHE A 9 -26.16 -12.08 18.25
N ILE A 10 -26.57 -12.75 19.33
CA ILE A 10 -25.83 -12.80 20.60
C ILE A 10 -25.85 -14.24 21.10
N GLU A 11 -25.07 -15.13 20.48
CA GLU A 11 -24.60 -16.38 21.10
C GLU A 11 -23.55 -17.06 20.22
N THR A 12 -22.33 -16.53 20.20
CA THR A 12 -21.11 -17.36 20.01
C THR A 12 -19.93 -16.67 20.70
N ILE A 13 -20.04 -16.48 22.02
CA ILE A 13 -18.88 -16.37 22.90
C ILE A 13 -18.74 -17.74 23.55
N TRP A 14 -17.98 -18.65 22.95
CA TRP A 14 -17.38 -19.81 23.63
C TRP A 14 -16.44 -20.57 22.68
N GLU A 15 -15.16 -20.21 22.61
CA GLU A 15 -14.05 -21.18 22.51
C GLU A 15 -12.69 -20.45 22.45
N SER A 16 -11.96 -20.56 23.56
CA SER A 16 -10.49 -20.58 23.60
C SER A 16 -9.72 -19.26 23.44
N ILE A 17 -10.04 -18.29 24.30
CA ILE A 17 -8.98 -17.52 24.97
C ILE A 17 -8.40 -18.42 26.07
N MET A 18 -7.28 -19.08 25.78
CA MET A 18 -6.42 -19.72 26.79
C MET A 18 -4.96 -19.44 26.46
N ASN A 19 -4.43 -18.30 26.95
CA ASN A 19 -3.14 -18.31 27.62
C ASN A 19 -3.04 -17.08 28.52
N MET A 20 -3.56 -17.25 29.72
CA MET A 20 -3.57 -16.24 30.77
C MET A 20 -2.30 -16.40 31.60
N ASN A 21 -1.40 -15.41 31.56
CA ASN A 21 -0.45 -15.19 32.64
C ASN A 21 -0.57 -13.73 33.09
N VAL A 22 -1.72 -13.44 33.71
CA VAL A 22 -2.03 -12.17 34.35
C VAL A 22 -1.54 -12.26 35.79
N LYS A 23 -0.52 -11.46 36.12
CA LYS A 23 -0.20 -11.09 37.49
C LYS A 23 -0.81 -9.71 37.72
N LEU A 24 -1.87 -9.74 38.53
CA LEU A 24 -2.60 -8.66 39.23
C LEU A 24 -1.95 -7.27 39.22
N ILE A 25 -2.75 -6.23 38.96
CA ILE A 25 -2.98 -5.06 39.83
C ILE A 25 -4.09 -4.18 39.21
N VAL A 26 -5.12 -3.88 40.03
CA VAL A 26 -6.21 -2.90 39.88
C VAL A 26 -5.99 -1.93 41.05
N PRO A 27 -6.16 -0.59 40.97
CA PRO A 27 -7.51 -0.02 40.94
C PRO A 27 -7.78 1.32 40.22
N ALA A 28 -9.09 1.51 40.05
CA ALA A 28 -9.87 2.66 39.61
C ALA A 28 -9.44 4.03 40.12
N VAL A 29 -9.67 5.07 39.31
CA VAL A 29 -10.16 6.38 39.78
C VAL A 29 -11.12 7.00 38.74
N LEU A 30 -12.23 7.50 39.28
CA LEU A 30 -13.35 8.20 38.67
C LEU A 30 -13.01 9.61 38.18
N ALA A 31 -13.90 10.15 37.32
CA ALA A 31 -14.60 11.43 37.51
C ALA A 31 -14.57 12.35 36.27
N ALA A 32 -15.79 12.70 35.85
CA ALA A 32 -16.11 13.74 34.89
C ALA A 32 -15.98 15.14 35.49
N VAL A 33 -15.50 16.10 34.71
CA VAL A 33 -15.74 17.56 34.90
C VAL A 33 -15.46 18.23 33.54
N ALA A 34 -16.49 18.60 32.79
CA ALA A 34 -17.18 19.90 32.76
C ALA A 34 -16.54 20.93 31.82
N LEU A 35 -17.31 21.30 30.80
CA LEU A 35 -17.13 22.47 29.94
C LEU A 35 -17.27 23.74 30.78
N THR A 36 -16.25 24.59 30.80
CA THR A 36 -16.39 26.00 31.23
C THR A 36 -15.51 26.91 30.38
N ALA A 37 -16.18 27.72 29.57
CA ALA A 37 -15.69 28.97 29.04
C ALA A 37 -15.61 30.04 30.17
N CYS A 38 -14.63 30.94 30.07
CA CYS A 38 -14.59 32.32 30.59
C CYS A 38 -13.18 32.86 30.25
N SER A 39 -12.94 33.87 29.41
CA SER A 39 -13.43 35.26 29.34
C SER A 39 -12.92 36.18 30.46
N SER A 40 -12.32 37.31 30.02
CA SER A 40 -12.15 38.62 30.70
C SER A 40 -11.04 38.71 31.77
N GLY A 41 -10.15 39.72 31.87
CA GLY A 41 -9.91 41.05 31.26
C GLY A 41 -8.52 41.54 31.78
N SER A 42 -7.94 42.72 31.57
CA SER A 42 -8.35 44.04 31.04
C SER A 42 -7.10 44.96 30.86
N LYS A 43 -7.26 46.00 30.01
CA LYS A 43 -6.65 47.36 30.01
C LYS A 43 -5.24 47.60 29.41
N ALA A 44 -5.19 48.26 28.25
CA ALA A 44 -4.92 49.72 28.12
C ALA A 44 -5.00 50.20 26.64
N LYS A 45 -5.57 51.40 26.43
CA LYS A 45 -5.66 52.24 25.21
C LYS A 45 -4.77 53.50 25.47
N PRO A 46 -4.19 54.32 24.53
CA PRO A 46 -4.63 54.68 23.16
C PRO A 46 -3.61 54.79 22.00
N GLU A 47 -4.18 54.59 20.80
CA GLU A 47 -4.06 55.37 19.55
C GLU A 47 -2.67 55.65 18.93
N ALA A 48 -2.38 54.90 17.85
CA ALA A 48 -1.74 55.46 16.66
C ALA A 48 -2.45 54.91 15.41
N LYS A 49 -2.80 55.84 14.52
CA LYS A 49 -3.51 55.69 13.25
C LYS A 49 -2.67 54.86 12.27
N ALA A 50 -3.20 53.77 11.72
CA ALA A 50 -2.65 53.12 10.53
C ALA A 50 -3.75 52.47 9.67
N ALA A 51 -3.57 52.60 8.36
CA ALA A 51 -4.48 52.30 7.26
C ALA A 51 -4.91 50.81 7.15
N PRO A 52 -5.98 50.50 6.40
CA PRO A 52 -6.46 49.13 6.27
C PRO A 52 -5.57 48.37 5.27
N THR A 53 -4.67 47.53 5.76
CA THR A 53 -4.09 46.47 4.95
C THR A 53 -4.86 45.19 5.21
N ALA A 54 -5.50 44.69 4.16
CA ALA A 54 -6.19 43.42 4.12
C ALA A 54 -5.31 42.33 4.73
N GLN A 55 -5.82 41.68 5.78
CA GLN A 55 -5.27 40.44 6.28
C GLN A 55 -5.49 39.38 5.21
N GLN A 56 -4.50 39.20 4.34
CA GLN A 56 -4.38 37.97 3.59
C GLN A 56 -4.05 36.87 4.60
N GLN A 57 -5.08 36.15 5.03
CA GLN A 57 -4.92 34.86 5.69
C GLN A 57 -4.27 33.92 4.68
N THR A 58 -2.94 33.92 4.64
CA THR A 58 -2.21 32.80 4.08
C THR A 58 -2.42 31.64 5.05
N GLN A 59 -3.38 30.77 4.74
CA GLN A 59 -3.44 29.43 5.30
C GLN A 59 -2.16 28.73 4.87
N ALA A 60 -1.16 28.72 5.73
CA ALA A 60 -0.03 27.81 5.62
C ALA A 60 -0.56 26.40 5.90
N GLN A 61 -1.08 25.74 4.86
CA GLN A 61 -1.17 24.29 4.87
C GLN A 61 0.25 23.77 5.01
N ALA A 62 0.52 23.08 6.11
CA ALA A 62 1.73 22.31 6.29
C ALA A 62 1.80 21.29 5.14
N GLN A 63 2.61 21.59 4.13
CA GLN A 63 2.95 20.67 3.06
C GLN A 63 3.76 19.55 3.69
N GLN A 64 3.10 18.44 4.01
CA GLN A 64 3.80 17.16 4.17
C GLN A 64 4.59 16.95 2.88
N ALA A 65 5.91 16.76 2.99
CA ALA A 65 6.76 16.47 1.85
C ALA A 65 6.28 15.16 1.21
N GLN A 66 5.59 15.26 0.07
CA GLN A 66 5.12 14.11 -0.68
C GLN A 66 6.30 13.51 -1.45
N ALA A 67 6.56 12.22 -1.28
CA ALA A 67 7.54 11.51 -2.09
C ALA A 67 7.15 11.61 -3.58
N PRO A 68 8.10 11.88 -4.50
CA PRO A 68 7.81 12.02 -5.93
C PRO A 68 7.08 10.79 -6.49
N VAL A 69 6.08 11.01 -7.32
CA VAL A 69 5.42 9.95 -8.11
C VAL A 69 6.19 9.85 -9.44
N PRO A 70 6.72 8.66 -9.80
CA PRO A 70 7.49 8.51 -11.03
C PRO A 70 6.60 8.57 -12.27
N ASN A 71 7.17 9.00 -13.39
CA ASN A 71 6.49 8.98 -14.69
C ASN A 71 6.45 7.55 -15.22
N THR A 72 5.33 7.16 -15.82
CA THR A 72 5.13 5.80 -16.35
C THR A 72 4.70 5.82 -17.81
N LEU A 73 4.94 4.71 -18.51
CA LEU A 73 4.47 4.50 -19.87
C LEU A 73 2.94 4.59 -19.92
N LYS A 74 2.43 5.28 -20.94
CA LYS A 74 1.02 5.19 -21.31
C LYS A 74 0.83 3.93 -22.14
N VAL A 75 0.12 2.95 -21.56
CA VAL A 75 -0.16 1.67 -22.21
C VAL A 75 -1.62 1.65 -22.64
N ASP A 76 -1.84 1.70 -23.94
CA ASP A 76 -3.12 1.62 -24.63
C ASP A 76 -3.53 0.17 -24.95
N SER A 77 -2.55 -0.69 -25.22
CA SER A 77 -2.75 -2.12 -25.51
C SER A 77 -1.57 -2.98 -25.05
N ILE A 78 -1.87 -4.27 -24.83
CA ILE A 78 -0.90 -5.31 -24.49
C ILE A 78 -1.11 -6.48 -25.47
N ASP A 79 -0.04 -6.95 -26.08
CA ASP A 79 -0.05 -8.01 -27.09
C ASP A 79 -0.04 -9.41 -26.47
N GLY A 80 0.42 -9.52 -25.22
CA GLY A 80 0.46 -10.77 -24.50
C GLY A 80 0.91 -10.60 -23.05
N THR A 81 0.75 -11.67 -22.27
CA THR A 81 1.12 -11.70 -20.86
C THR A 81 1.90 -12.96 -20.51
N LYS A 82 2.80 -12.87 -19.53
CA LYS A 82 3.48 -14.04 -18.96
C LYS A 82 3.53 -13.92 -17.44
N GLU A 83 3.11 -14.98 -16.76
CA GLU A 83 3.26 -15.09 -15.31
C GLU A 83 4.64 -15.65 -14.97
N VAL A 84 5.32 -15.01 -14.04
CA VAL A 84 6.62 -15.42 -13.50
C VAL A 84 6.50 -15.53 -11.99
N HIS A 85 7.09 -16.57 -11.42
CA HIS A 85 7.06 -16.83 -9.99
C HIS A 85 8.44 -16.58 -9.39
N TYR A 86 8.45 -15.98 -8.20
CA TYR A 86 9.64 -15.64 -7.45
C TYR A 86 9.55 -16.19 -6.03
N LYS A 87 10.73 -16.46 -5.47
CA LYS A 87 10.98 -16.78 -4.07
C LYS A 87 11.73 -15.61 -3.47
N CYS A 88 11.03 -14.80 -2.69
CA CYS A 88 11.56 -13.60 -2.06
C CYS A 88 11.92 -13.83 -0.59
N GLY A 89 12.53 -12.81 0.01
CA GLY A 89 13.04 -12.83 1.38
C GLY A 89 14.44 -13.45 1.44
N LYS A 90 15.13 -13.23 2.56
CA LYS A 90 16.51 -13.73 2.77
C LYS A 90 16.62 -15.26 2.60
N ASP A 91 15.56 -15.99 2.93
CA ASP A 91 15.52 -17.45 2.87
C ASP A 91 14.80 -17.97 1.61
N GLY A 92 14.31 -17.10 0.72
CA GLY A 92 13.52 -17.50 -0.45
C GLY A 92 12.18 -18.18 -0.12
N LYS A 93 11.61 -17.89 1.05
CA LYS A 93 10.37 -18.52 1.55
C LYS A 93 9.12 -17.71 1.29
N GLU A 94 9.24 -16.50 0.76
CA GLU A 94 8.10 -15.63 0.49
C GLU A 94 7.71 -15.74 -0.99
N PRO A 95 6.64 -16.48 -1.33
CA PRO A 95 6.22 -16.60 -2.72
C PRO A 95 5.62 -15.27 -3.20
N LEU A 96 6.00 -14.89 -4.41
CA LEU A 96 5.49 -13.73 -5.12
C LEU A 96 5.32 -14.11 -6.60
N SER A 97 4.17 -13.81 -7.21
CA SER A 97 4.02 -13.97 -8.66
C SER A 97 3.78 -12.63 -9.35
N VAL A 98 4.28 -12.49 -10.56
CA VAL A 98 4.13 -11.28 -11.37
C VAL A 98 3.58 -11.67 -12.72
N MET A 99 2.43 -11.12 -13.07
CA MET A 99 1.91 -11.15 -14.44
C MET A 99 2.50 -9.96 -15.19
N TYR A 100 3.42 -10.22 -16.11
CA TYR A 100 4.00 -9.20 -16.97
C TYR A 100 3.17 -9.04 -18.25
N GLY A 101 2.94 -7.80 -18.67
CA GLY A 101 2.31 -7.45 -19.94
C GLY A 101 3.32 -6.90 -20.93
N PHE A 102 3.20 -7.31 -22.20
CA PHE A 102 4.12 -6.93 -23.27
C PHE A 102 3.46 -6.09 -24.36
N LYS A 103 4.25 -5.20 -24.96
CA LYS A 103 3.94 -4.58 -26.25
C LYS A 103 5.16 -4.77 -27.15
N GLY A 104 5.01 -5.53 -28.23
CA GLY A 104 6.13 -6.10 -28.98
C GLY A 104 7.05 -6.91 -28.07
N ASN A 105 8.34 -6.54 -28.03
CA ASN A 105 9.34 -7.20 -27.19
C ASN A 105 9.54 -6.52 -25.82
N GLU A 106 8.87 -5.40 -25.56
CA GLU A 106 9.04 -4.65 -24.32
C GLU A 106 8.09 -5.12 -23.24
N VAL A 107 8.58 -5.18 -21.99
CA VAL A 107 7.70 -5.32 -20.82
C VAL A 107 7.18 -3.94 -20.47
N VAL A 108 5.88 -3.74 -20.56
CA VAL A 108 5.24 -2.41 -20.40
C VAL A 108 4.39 -2.30 -19.14
N ALA A 109 3.94 -3.44 -18.61
CA ALA A 109 3.12 -3.50 -17.42
C ALA A 109 3.48 -4.71 -16.54
N ALA A 110 3.14 -4.62 -15.26
CA ALA A 110 3.25 -5.70 -14.30
C ALA A 110 2.03 -5.67 -13.36
N GLN A 111 1.58 -6.84 -12.93
CA GLN A 111 0.64 -6.99 -11.82
C GLN A 111 1.23 -7.99 -10.84
N VAL A 112 1.42 -7.57 -9.59
CA VAL A 112 2.08 -8.39 -8.57
C VAL A 112 1.04 -9.04 -7.67
N LYS A 113 1.20 -10.33 -7.41
CA LYS A 113 0.49 -11.08 -6.39
C LYS A 113 1.43 -11.44 -5.25
N TYR A 114 1.17 -10.89 -4.07
CA TYR A 114 1.95 -11.13 -2.86
C TYR A 114 1.04 -11.29 -1.65
N LYS A 115 1.28 -12.31 -0.81
CA LYS A 115 0.44 -12.64 0.37
C LYS A 115 -1.07 -12.71 0.08
N GLY A 116 -1.43 -13.19 -1.11
CA GLY A 116 -2.83 -13.32 -1.54
C GLY A 116 -3.47 -12.04 -2.07
N GLN A 117 -2.78 -10.91 -2.00
CA GLN A 117 -3.24 -9.63 -2.55
C GLN A 117 -2.66 -9.41 -3.94
N VAL A 118 -3.48 -8.87 -4.85
CA VAL A 118 -3.10 -8.53 -6.21
C VAL A 118 -3.09 -7.02 -6.33
N THR A 119 -2.03 -6.46 -6.90
CA THR A 119 -1.92 -5.01 -7.11
C THR A 119 -2.85 -4.54 -8.23
N GLU A 120 -3.08 -3.24 -8.28
CA GLU A 120 -3.47 -2.59 -9.53
C GLU A 120 -2.40 -2.82 -10.62
N ASN A 121 -2.72 -2.43 -11.86
CA ASN A 121 -1.74 -2.46 -12.94
C ASN A 121 -0.62 -1.47 -12.64
N LEU A 122 0.61 -1.97 -12.60
CA LEU A 122 1.83 -1.18 -12.51
C LEU A 122 2.36 -0.97 -13.92
N PHE A 123 2.64 0.27 -14.29
CA PHE A 123 3.19 0.60 -15.60
C PHE A 123 4.68 0.88 -15.50
N ARG A 124 5.44 0.51 -16.54
CA ARG A 124 6.89 0.69 -16.54
C ARG A 124 7.24 2.16 -16.39
N ILE A 125 8.19 2.45 -15.50
CA ILE A 125 8.70 3.79 -15.25
C ILE A 125 9.54 4.23 -16.46
N THR A 126 9.35 5.46 -16.93
CA THR A 126 10.00 5.96 -18.16
C THR A 126 11.47 6.32 -17.99
N ASP A 127 11.88 6.63 -16.76
CA ASP A 127 13.18 7.17 -16.37
C ASP A 127 13.98 6.21 -15.46
N SER A 128 13.67 4.91 -15.50
CA SER A 128 14.46 3.90 -14.79
C SER A 128 15.81 3.63 -15.47
N SER A 129 16.81 3.16 -14.70
CA SER A 129 18.06 2.64 -15.28
C SER A 129 17.77 1.54 -16.30
N LYS A 130 18.60 1.43 -17.34
CA LYS A 130 18.53 0.37 -18.36
C LYS A 130 18.77 -1.03 -17.81
N ASP A 131 19.38 -1.14 -16.62
CA ASP A 131 19.74 -2.40 -15.99
C ASP A 131 18.56 -3.04 -15.23
N VAL A 132 17.42 -2.33 -15.14
CA VAL A 132 16.22 -2.80 -14.43
C VAL A 132 14.95 -2.51 -15.23
N ASN A 133 13.93 -3.30 -14.98
CA ASN A 133 12.56 -2.95 -15.29
C ASN A 133 11.87 -2.54 -13.98
N ALA A 134 11.62 -1.24 -13.82
CA ALA A 134 10.87 -0.71 -12.67
C ALA A 134 9.45 -0.34 -13.10
N PHE A 135 8.47 -0.63 -12.25
CA PHE A 135 7.06 -0.42 -12.49
C PHE A 135 6.45 0.33 -11.31
N TRP A 136 5.47 1.18 -11.59
CA TRP A 136 4.76 1.97 -10.57
C TRP A 136 3.26 2.04 -10.85
N GLY A 137 2.46 2.01 -9.79
CA GLY A 137 1.00 2.19 -9.83
C GLY A 137 0.38 1.97 -8.47
N GLY A 138 -0.70 2.68 -8.14
CA GLY A 138 -1.45 2.45 -6.90
C GLY A 138 -0.61 2.48 -5.60
N ASN A 139 0.39 3.37 -5.51
CA ASN A 139 1.35 3.44 -4.39
C ASN A 139 2.23 2.19 -4.22
N VAL A 140 2.42 1.40 -5.28
CA VAL A 140 3.26 0.21 -5.27
C VAL A 140 4.34 0.34 -6.33
N ALA A 141 5.57 -0.06 -5.98
CA ALA A 141 6.65 -0.24 -6.94
C ALA A 141 7.09 -1.70 -7.02
N TRP A 142 7.31 -2.19 -8.22
CA TRP A 142 7.96 -3.47 -8.47
C TRP A 142 9.23 -3.24 -9.28
N ILE A 143 10.34 -3.83 -8.85
CA ILE A 143 11.62 -3.74 -9.55
C ILE A 143 12.11 -5.15 -9.83
N ALA A 144 12.46 -5.40 -11.08
CA ALA A 144 13.13 -6.62 -11.54
C ALA A 144 14.37 -6.26 -12.38
N GLU A 145 15.23 -7.25 -12.62
CA GLU A 145 16.30 -7.13 -13.60
C GLU A 145 15.75 -6.77 -14.99
N ALA A 146 16.59 -6.19 -15.85
CA ALA A 146 16.22 -5.86 -17.21
C ALA A 146 15.69 -7.08 -17.97
N ALA A 147 14.48 -6.96 -18.51
CA ALA A 147 13.80 -8.04 -19.21
C ALA A 147 13.02 -7.56 -20.44
N THR A 148 12.74 -8.52 -21.30
CA THR A 148 11.93 -8.46 -22.51
C THR A 148 10.94 -9.61 -22.52
N ALA A 149 10.00 -9.62 -23.46
CA ALA A 149 9.07 -10.74 -23.63
C ALA A 149 9.80 -12.11 -23.78
N ALA A 150 11.00 -12.11 -24.35
CA ALA A 150 11.80 -13.31 -24.63
C ALA A 150 12.54 -13.90 -23.41
N ASN A 151 12.76 -13.13 -22.34
CA ASN A 151 13.60 -13.55 -21.21
C ASN A 151 13.07 -13.19 -19.82
N VAL A 152 11.88 -12.59 -19.70
CA VAL A 152 11.30 -12.21 -18.40
C VAL A 152 11.13 -13.37 -17.41
N ASP A 153 11.05 -14.60 -17.90
CA ASP A 153 11.00 -15.85 -17.14
C ASP A 153 12.38 -16.46 -16.85
N LYS A 154 13.46 -15.68 -17.05
CA LYS A 154 14.85 -16.12 -16.87
C LYS A 154 15.65 -15.17 -15.99
N VAL A 155 15.08 -14.04 -15.61
CA VAL A 155 15.74 -13.00 -14.81
C VAL A 155 15.16 -12.95 -13.41
N ASP A 156 15.95 -12.45 -12.47
CA ASP A 156 15.51 -12.31 -11.09
C ASP A 156 14.66 -11.04 -10.89
N GLY A 157 13.78 -11.09 -9.89
CA GLY A 157 13.15 -9.93 -9.32
C GLY A 157 14.08 -9.28 -8.29
N ASN A 158 13.82 -8.04 -7.92
CA ASN A 158 14.60 -7.35 -6.90
C ASN A 158 13.75 -7.15 -5.63
N MET A 159 12.77 -6.25 -5.70
CA MET A 159 11.96 -5.88 -4.55
C MET A 159 10.59 -5.34 -4.93
N LEU A 160 9.66 -5.50 -3.99
CA LEU A 160 8.33 -4.89 -3.97
C LEU A 160 8.29 -3.85 -2.86
N THR A 161 7.88 -2.62 -3.18
CA THR A 161 7.66 -1.57 -2.17
C THR A 161 6.22 -1.09 -2.19
N ILE A 162 5.75 -0.65 -1.02
CA ILE A 162 4.44 -0.05 -0.82
C ILE A 162 4.66 1.31 -0.16
N ARG A 163 4.16 2.37 -0.81
CA ARG A 163 4.19 3.72 -0.29
C ARG A 163 3.11 3.89 0.76
N GLY A 164 3.53 4.38 1.92
CA GLY A 164 2.64 4.68 3.03
C GLY A 164 3.17 5.85 3.85
N THR A 165 2.40 6.25 4.85
CA THR A 165 2.81 7.30 5.78
C THR A 165 3.42 6.65 7.02
N THR A 166 4.59 7.12 7.44
CA THR A 166 5.22 6.73 8.70
C THR A 166 5.64 7.95 9.49
N GLU A 167 5.76 7.83 10.81
CA GLU A 167 6.35 8.87 11.62
C GLU A 167 7.88 8.76 11.58
N VAL A 168 8.54 9.82 11.11
CA VAL A 168 10.00 9.98 11.13
C VAL A 168 10.29 11.24 11.94
N ASN A 169 11.00 11.09 13.06
CA ASN A 169 11.36 12.21 13.94
C ASN A 169 10.16 13.08 14.40
N GLY A 170 9.03 12.44 14.76
CA GLY A 170 7.83 13.16 15.22
C GLY A 170 7.00 13.80 14.11
N LYS A 171 7.35 13.57 12.84
CA LYS A 171 6.62 14.09 11.67
C LYS A 171 6.11 12.95 10.80
N GLN A 172 4.88 13.08 10.30
CA GLN A 172 4.37 12.16 9.30
C GLN A 172 5.05 12.42 7.94
N GLU A 173 5.74 11.41 7.44
CA GLU A 173 6.41 11.40 6.15
C GLU A 173 5.86 10.29 5.27
N VAL A 174 5.72 10.57 3.97
CA VAL A 174 5.37 9.57 2.97
C VAL A 174 6.66 8.87 2.55
N VAL A 175 6.74 7.56 2.79
CA VAL A 175 7.93 6.75 2.51
C VAL A 175 7.55 5.48 1.75
N ASP A 176 8.48 5.00 0.93
CA ASP A 176 8.37 3.72 0.25
C ASP A 176 8.90 2.61 1.17
N GLN A 177 8.02 1.73 1.64
CA GLN A 177 8.35 0.65 2.56
C GLN A 177 8.60 -0.64 1.79
N ILE A 178 9.65 -1.38 2.13
CA ILE A 178 9.94 -2.68 1.49
C ILE A 178 8.92 -3.72 1.98
N ALA A 179 8.05 -4.17 1.08
CA ALA A 179 7.13 -5.27 1.36
C ALA A 179 7.84 -6.62 1.29
N THR A 180 8.72 -6.80 0.30
CA THR A 180 9.66 -7.93 0.21
C THR A 180 10.83 -7.58 -0.71
N ARG A 181 11.95 -8.31 -0.58
CA ARG A 181 13.18 -8.12 -1.38
C ARG A 181 13.94 -9.43 -1.57
N PHE A 182 14.98 -9.41 -2.39
CA PHE A 182 15.78 -10.60 -2.75
C PHE A 182 14.93 -11.66 -3.47
N CYS A 183 14.19 -11.22 -4.49
CA CYS A 183 13.24 -12.05 -5.21
C CYS A 183 13.90 -12.88 -6.31
N ALA A 184 14.44 -14.05 -5.98
CA ALA A 184 15.01 -14.95 -6.98
C ALA A 184 13.91 -15.65 -7.80
N LEU A 185 14.17 -15.87 -9.09
CA LEU A 185 13.28 -16.63 -9.98
C LEU A 185 13.05 -18.05 -9.44
N ASP A 186 11.79 -18.45 -9.30
CA ASP A 186 11.45 -19.81 -8.92
C ASP A 186 11.48 -20.75 -10.12
N LYS A 187 12.66 -21.29 -10.41
CA LYS A 187 12.89 -22.28 -11.48
C LYS A 187 12.08 -23.58 -11.30
N GLY A 188 11.51 -23.82 -10.12
CA GLY A 188 10.68 -24.98 -9.81
C GLY A 188 9.18 -24.74 -9.98
N ALA A 189 8.75 -23.50 -10.18
CA ALA A 189 7.34 -23.18 -10.33
C ALA A 189 6.84 -23.65 -11.70
N LYS A 190 6.07 -24.74 -11.72
CA LYS A 190 5.32 -25.13 -12.92
C LYS A 190 4.20 -24.11 -13.14
N ALA A 191 4.15 -23.52 -14.33
CA ALA A 191 3.06 -22.64 -14.73
C ALA A 191 1.72 -23.30 -14.39
N ALA A 192 0.90 -22.62 -13.58
CA ALA A 192 -0.42 -23.11 -13.23
C ALA A 192 -1.23 -23.19 -14.54
N ALA A 193 -1.44 -24.40 -15.04
CA ALA A 193 -2.28 -24.63 -16.21
C ALA A 193 -3.67 -24.07 -15.90
N LYS A 194 -4.13 -23.10 -16.69
CA LYS A 194 -5.52 -22.64 -16.65
C LYS A 194 -6.43 -23.88 -16.77
N PRO A 195 -7.43 -24.09 -15.89
CA PRO A 195 -8.37 -25.18 -16.08
C PRO A 195 -9.04 -24.99 -17.46
N ALA A 196 -8.90 -25.99 -18.32
CA ALA A 196 -9.51 -25.99 -19.63
C ALA A 196 -11.01 -25.71 -19.48
N ALA A 197 -11.51 -24.66 -20.13
CA ALA A 197 -12.94 -24.41 -20.23
C ALA A 197 -13.59 -25.65 -20.82
N LYS A 198 -14.32 -26.41 -20.00
CA LYS A 198 -15.09 -27.56 -20.45
C LYS A 198 -16.07 -27.05 -21.50
N LYS A 199 -15.86 -27.43 -22.77
CA LYS A 199 -16.83 -27.20 -23.84
C LYS A 199 -18.10 -27.95 -23.46
N VAL A 200 -19.14 -27.22 -23.09
CA VAL A 200 -20.50 -27.75 -23.00
C VAL A 200 -20.92 -28.09 -24.43
N LYS A 201 -20.94 -29.39 -24.76
CA LYS A 201 -21.61 -29.84 -25.99
C LYS A 201 -23.11 -29.63 -25.80
N LYS A 202 -23.70 -28.88 -26.71
CA LYS A 202 -25.14 -28.69 -26.84
C LYS A 202 -25.75 -29.86 -27.59
#